data_AF-A0A1F6LTY5-F1
#
_entry.id   AF-A0A1F6LTY5-F1
#
_cell.length_a   1.000
_cell.length_b   1.000
_cell.length_c   1.000
_cell.angle_alpha   90.00
_cell.angle_beta   90.00
_cell.angle_gamma   90.00
#
_symmetry.space_group_name_H-M   'P 1'
#
loop_
_entity.id
_entity.type
_entity.pdbx_description
1 polymer ?
#
loop_
_entity_poly.entity_id
_entity_poly.type
_entity_poly.pdbx_seq_one_letter_code
_entity_poly.pdbx_strand_id
1 'polypeptide(L)'
;MNNQIGFYEGDFYSLSNFSAHEVVIEGVTYATAEHAYQVLKFSDSAQREKIKGAASAWLAREFGQSKKGRVENFDKIAVIKEIMRAKLLQHEDVRAALIKTGDSIILKNHPGDDGFWGCGADGTGQNVMGKIWMELRNEVAGKI
;
A
#
# COMPACT_ATOMS: atom_id res chain seq x y z
N MET A 1 25.21 -6.37 9.23
CA MET A 1 24.03 -6.71 10.05
C MET A 1 22.82 -6.18 9.30
N ASN A 2 21.91 -7.05 8.84
CA ASN A 2 20.72 -6.59 8.11
C ASN A 2 19.74 -6.03 9.13
N ASN A 3 19.69 -4.70 9.25
CA ASN A 3 18.77 -4.01 10.13
C ASN A 3 17.33 -4.23 9.64
N GLN A 4 16.36 -4.32 10.55
CA GLN A 4 14.94 -4.47 10.22
C GLN A 4 14.18 -3.24 10.72
N ILE A 5 13.25 -2.72 9.90
CA ILE A 5 12.38 -1.61 10.30
C ILE A 5 10.93 -1.95 10.01
N GLY A 6 10.07 -1.77 11.01
CA GLY A 6 8.62 -1.81 10.84
C GLY A 6 8.10 -0.46 10.38
N PHE A 7 7.22 -0.42 9.38
CA PHE A 7 6.68 0.86 8.90
C PHE A 7 5.34 1.27 9.51
N TYR A 8 4.79 0.47 10.43
CA TYR A 8 3.59 0.88 11.18
C TYR A 8 3.89 1.62 12.48
N GLU A 9 5.16 1.63 12.91
CA GLU A 9 5.62 2.27 14.14
C GLU A 9 6.57 3.42 13.78
N GLY A 10 6.41 4.56 14.45
CA GLY A 10 7.33 5.71 14.34
C GLY A 10 7.36 6.40 12.97
N ASP A 11 8.56 6.78 12.53
CA ASP A 11 8.79 7.73 11.43
C ASP A 11 8.41 7.22 10.03
N PHE A 12 8.08 5.94 9.87
CA PHE A 12 7.88 5.31 8.57
C PHE A 12 6.40 5.07 8.21
N TYR A 13 5.47 5.58 9.02
CA TYR A 13 4.03 5.42 8.77
C TYR A 13 3.58 5.94 7.39
N SER A 14 4.30 6.90 6.81
CA SER A 14 4.06 7.37 5.44
C SER A 14 4.11 6.24 4.40
N LEU A 15 4.82 5.13 4.65
CA LEU A 15 4.86 3.94 3.78
C LEU A 15 3.60 3.05 3.89
N SER A 16 2.74 3.27 4.87
CA SER A 16 1.48 2.52 5.02
C SER A 16 0.46 2.92 3.94
N ASN A 17 -0.31 1.97 3.42
CA ASN A 17 -1.43 2.26 2.51
C ASN A 17 -2.54 3.13 3.16
N PHE A 18 -2.54 3.17 4.50
CA PHE A 18 -3.52 3.87 5.32
C PHE A 18 -3.11 5.31 5.64
N SER A 19 -1.87 5.71 5.35
CA SER A 19 -1.45 7.08 5.60
C SER A 19 -2.20 8.07 4.70
N ALA A 20 -2.40 9.28 5.23
CA ALA A 20 -3.19 10.34 4.59
C ALA A 20 -2.41 11.02 3.45
N HIS A 21 -2.13 10.24 2.40
CA HIS A 21 -1.52 10.69 1.17
C HIS A 21 -2.46 10.33 0.03
N GLU A 22 -2.99 11.37 -0.62
CA GLU A 22 -3.80 11.18 -1.81
C GLU A 22 -2.98 10.52 -2.91
N VAL A 23 -3.61 9.69 -3.73
CA VAL A 23 -2.94 9.08 -4.89
C VAL A 23 -3.77 9.32 -6.14
N VAL A 24 -3.10 9.73 -7.20
CA VAL A 24 -3.70 9.84 -8.54
C VAL A 24 -3.30 8.62 -9.36
N ILE A 25 -4.29 7.83 -9.78
CA ILE A 25 -4.13 6.66 -10.65
C ILE A 25 -5.02 6.85 -11.87
N GLU A 26 -4.44 6.81 -13.08
CA GLU A 26 -5.15 7.03 -14.34
C GLU A 26 -6.02 8.31 -14.36
N GLY A 27 -5.52 9.39 -13.75
CA GLY A 27 -6.24 10.68 -13.66
C GLY A 27 -7.33 10.73 -12.58
N VAL A 28 -7.58 9.64 -11.84
CA VAL A 28 -8.54 9.61 -10.73
C VAL A 28 -7.81 9.79 -9.41
N THR A 29 -8.26 10.75 -8.60
CA THR A 29 -7.73 11.00 -7.26
C THR A 29 -8.46 10.13 -6.22
N TYR A 30 -7.68 9.52 -5.31
CA TYR A 30 -8.15 8.73 -4.19
C TYR A 30 -7.56 9.26 -2.89
N ALA A 31 -8.35 9.32 -1.82
CA ALA A 31 -7.94 9.89 -0.54
C ALA A 31 -6.74 9.16 0.10
N THR A 32 -6.61 7.86 -0.12
CA THR A 32 -5.43 7.08 0.27
C THR A 32 -5.14 5.97 -0.75
N ALA A 33 -3.96 5.38 -0.62
CA ALA A 33 -3.58 4.20 -1.40
C ALA A 33 -4.51 3.00 -1.16
N GLU A 34 -5.04 2.85 0.06
CA GLU A 34 -6.06 1.85 0.37
C GLU A 34 -7.38 2.09 -0.39
N HIS A 35 -7.81 3.35 -0.52
CA HIS A 35 -8.99 3.67 -1.32
C HIS A 35 -8.79 3.25 -2.78
N ALA A 36 -7.66 3.62 -3.38
CA ALA A 36 -7.34 3.23 -4.75
C ALA A 36 -7.36 1.70 -4.92
N TYR A 37 -6.68 0.96 -4.05
CA TYR A 37 -6.62 -0.50 -4.12
C TYR A 37 -8.01 -1.14 -4.00
N GLN A 38 -8.80 -0.68 -3.03
CA GLN A 38 -10.14 -1.23 -2.81
C GLN A 38 -11.09 -0.89 -3.95
N VAL A 39 -11.00 0.29 -4.57
CA VAL A 39 -11.79 0.67 -5.74
C VAL A 39 -11.42 -0.20 -6.95
N LEU A 40 -10.12 -0.34 -7.24
CA LEU A 40 -9.64 -1.05 -8.44
C LEU A 40 -9.95 -2.54 -8.43
N LYS A 41 -10.26 -3.13 -7.25
CA LYS A 41 -10.75 -4.51 -7.16
C LYS A 41 -12.10 -4.74 -7.83
N PHE A 42 -12.88 -3.69 -8.13
CA PHE A 42 -14.25 -3.81 -8.61
C PHE A 42 -14.45 -3.17 -9.99
N SER A 43 -15.30 -3.80 -10.80
CA SER A 43 -15.83 -3.24 -12.04
C SER A 43 -17.19 -2.56 -11.84
N ASP A 44 -17.92 -2.93 -10.78
CA ASP A 44 -19.22 -2.36 -10.43
C ASP A 44 -19.09 -0.89 -9.99
N SER A 45 -19.74 0.02 -10.72
CA SER A 45 -19.61 1.46 -10.49
C SER A 45 -20.15 1.92 -9.14
N ALA A 46 -21.28 1.36 -8.69
CA ALA A 46 -21.87 1.72 -7.40
C ALA A 46 -20.95 1.34 -6.23
N GLN A 47 -20.35 0.16 -6.30
CA GLN A 47 -19.37 -0.31 -5.32
C GLN A 47 -18.10 0.54 -5.35
N ARG A 48 -17.59 0.90 -6.54
CA ARG A 48 -16.43 1.78 -6.69
C ARG A 48 -16.67 3.14 -6.06
N GLU A 49 -17.81 3.80 -6.36
CA GLU A 49 -18.14 5.10 -5.78
C GLU A 49 -18.33 5.02 -4.26
N LYS A 50 -18.97 3.96 -3.76
CA LYS A 50 -19.11 3.73 -2.31
C LYS A 50 -17.75 3.65 -1.60
N ILE A 51 -16.80 2.91 -2.18
CA ILE A 51 -15.46 2.76 -1.60
C ILE A 51 -14.69 4.09 -1.73
N LYS A 52 -14.75 4.74 -2.89
CA LYS A 52 -14.06 6.01 -3.16
C LYS A 52 -14.52 7.12 -2.21
N GLY A 53 -15.81 7.18 -1.90
CA GLY A 53 -16.40 8.14 -0.96
C GLY A 53 -16.34 7.74 0.52
N ALA A 54 -15.61 6.67 0.87
CA ALA A 54 -15.47 6.27 2.27
C ALA A 54 -14.73 7.35 3.09
N ALA A 55 -15.16 7.58 4.33
CA ALA A 55 -14.57 8.63 5.17
C ALA A 55 -13.16 8.28 5.71
N SER A 56 -12.71 7.04 5.53
CA SER A 56 -11.40 6.59 6.00
C SER A 56 -10.90 5.37 5.23
N ALA A 57 -9.58 5.16 5.25
CA ALA A 57 -8.95 3.96 4.66
C ALA A 57 -9.52 2.67 5.28
N TRP A 58 -9.87 2.69 6.56
CA TRP A 58 -10.50 1.56 7.22
C TRP A 58 -11.89 1.26 6.65
N LEU A 59 -12.75 2.28 6.49
CA LEU A 59 -14.05 2.10 5.86
C LEU A 59 -13.94 1.68 4.39
N ALA A 60 -12.97 2.19 3.65
CA ALA A 60 -12.68 1.74 2.29
C ALA A 60 -12.34 0.24 2.25
N ARG A 61 -11.50 -0.22 3.19
CA ARG A 61 -11.16 -1.65 3.35
C ARG A 61 -12.38 -2.49 3.69
N GLU A 62 -13.22 -2.04 4.63
CA GLU A 62 -14.44 -2.74 5.04
C GLU A 62 -15.41 -2.89 3.86
N PHE A 63 -15.68 -1.80 3.15
CA PHE A 63 -16.55 -1.85 1.97
C PHE A 63 -15.96 -2.73 0.86
N GLY A 64 -14.64 -2.75 0.71
CA GLY A 64 -13.93 -3.59 -0.25
C GLY A 64 -13.89 -5.09 0.07
N GLN A 65 -14.44 -5.57 1.19
CA GLN A 65 -14.50 -7.00 1.50
C GLN A 65 -15.54 -7.78 0.67
N SER A 66 -16.49 -7.10 0.03
CA SER A 66 -17.48 -7.74 -0.85
C SER A 66 -16.80 -8.60 -1.93
N LYS A 67 -17.40 -9.76 -2.25
CA LYS A 67 -16.99 -10.61 -3.39
C LYS A 67 -17.73 -10.26 -4.69
N LYS A 68 -18.90 -9.62 -4.59
CA LYS A 68 -19.74 -9.27 -5.73
C LYS A 68 -19.12 -8.11 -6.52
N GLY A 69 -19.13 -8.21 -7.84
CA GLY A 69 -18.67 -7.14 -8.74
C GLY A 69 -17.15 -6.95 -8.79
N ARG A 70 -16.37 -7.94 -8.35
CA ARG A 70 -14.91 -7.91 -8.47
C ARG A 70 -14.47 -8.11 -9.91
N VAL A 71 -13.35 -7.48 -10.28
CA VAL A 71 -12.66 -7.71 -11.54
C VAL A 71 -12.15 -9.16 -11.58
N GLU A 72 -12.41 -9.87 -12.67
CA GLU A 72 -11.87 -11.22 -12.88
C GLU A 72 -10.35 -11.17 -13.09
N ASN A 73 -9.62 -12.18 -12.60
CA ASN A 73 -8.16 -12.27 -12.71
C ASN A 73 -7.40 -11.04 -12.16
N PHE A 74 -7.95 -10.38 -11.14
CA PHE A 74 -7.33 -9.22 -10.52
C PHE A 74 -5.92 -9.53 -9.96
N ASP A 75 -4.89 -8.93 -10.57
CA ASP A 75 -3.52 -9.02 -10.09
C ASP A 75 -3.27 -8.01 -8.96
N LYS A 76 -3.52 -8.46 -7.74
CA LYS A 76 -3.33 -7.66 -6.54
C LYS A 76 -1.90 -7.13 -6.36
N ILE A 77 -0.88 -7.86 -6.80
CA ILE A 77 0.53 -7.46 -6.61
C ILE A 77 0.86 -6.34 -7.59
N ALA A 78 0.52 -6.51 -8.87
CA ALA A 78 0.75 -5.50 -9.89
C ALA A 78 0.05 -4.18 -9.52
N VAL A 79 -1.24 -4.25 -9.15
CA VAL A 79 -2.02 -3.07 -8.81
C VAL A 79 -1.47 -2.35 -7.59
N ILE A 80 -1.15 -3.05 -6.49
CA ILE A 80 -0.64 -2.36 -5.31
C ILE A 80 0.74 -1.73 -5.57
N LYS A 81 1.58 -2.39 -6.36
CA LYS A 81 2.90 -1.88 -6.73
C LYS A 81 2.79 -0.59 -7.55
N GLU A 82 1.84 -0.55 -8.49
CA GLU A 82 1.54 0.66 -9.25
C GLU A 82 1.08 1.80 -8.33
N ILE A 83 0.14 1.53 -7.40
CA ILE A 83 -0.35 2.53 -6.46
C ILE A 83 0.78 3.04 -5.55
N MET A 84 1.62 2.15 -5.00
CA MET A 84 2.73 2.55 -4.15
C MET A 84 3.78 3.35 -4.92
N ARG A 85 4.05 3.00 -6.18
CA ARG A 85 4.94 3.78 -7.04
C ARG A 85 4.37 5.17 -7.31
N ALA A 86 3.07 5.27 -7.60
CA ALA A 86 2.41 6.56 -7.79
C ALA A 86 2.53 7.43 -6.53
N LYS A 87 2.21 6.85 -5.37
CA LYS A 87 2.36 7.51 -4.07
C LYS A 87 3.80 8.00 -3.82
N LEU A 88 4.79 7.15 -4.07
CA LEU A 88 6.21 7.46 -3.92
C LEU A 88 6.65 8.63 -4.79
N LEU A 89 6.15 8.70 -6.03
CA LEU A 89 6.50 9.76 -6.98
C LEU A 89 5.75 11.07 -6.70
N GLN A 90 4.55 10.99 -6.13
CA GLN A 90 3.68 12.14 -5.85
C GLN A 90 4.03 12.85 -4.52
N HIS A 91 4.68 12.14 -3.58
CA HIS A 91 4.91 12.65 -2.22
C HIS A 91 6.39 12.56 -1.82
N GLU A 92 7.01 13.73 -1.60
CA GLU A 92 8.42 13.83 -1.25
C GLU A 92 8.75 13.24 0.13
N ASP A 93 7.86 13.38 1.10
CA ASP A 93 8.04 12.84 2.45
C ASP A 93 7.97 11.31 2.47
N VAL A 94 7.12 10.70 1.64
CA VAL A 94 7.10 9.24 1.40
C VAL A 94 8.44 8.79 0.80
N ARG A 95 8.96 9.54 -0.19
CA ARG A 95 10.27 9.26 -0.80
C ARG A 95 11.41 9.38 0.21
N ALA A 96 11.41 10.44 1.01
CA ALA A 96 12.40 10.66 2.05
C ALA A 96 12.36 9.55 3.11
N ALA A 97 11.17 9.14 3.54
CA ALA A 97 10.98 8.03 4.47
C ALA A 97 11.53 6.71 3.88
N LEU A 98 11.26 6.44 2.60
CA LEU A 98 11.76 5.23 1.94
C LEU A 98 13.29 5.22 1.83
N ILE A 99 13.91 6.34 1.45
CA ILE A 99 15.38 6.47 1.36
C ILE A 99 16.02 6.34 2.75
N LYS A 100 15.41 6.93 3.78
CA LYS A 100 15.88 6.85 5.18
C LYS A 100 15.95 5.41 5.70
N THR A 101 15.23 4.46 5.11
CA THR A 101 15.35 3.04 5.46
C THR A 101 16.73 2.45 5.16
N GLY A 102 17.51 3.07 4.25
CA GLY A 102 18.81 2.57 3.81
C GLY A 102 18.71 1.15 3.26
N ASP A 103 19.61 0.27 3.67
CA ASP A 103 19.60 -1.16 3.29
C ASP A 103 18.76 -2.03 4.24
N SER A 104 17.98 -1.42 5.14
CA SER A 104 17.17 -2.19 6.09
C SER A 104 16.09 -3.01 5.38
N ILE A 105 15.78 -4.17 5.94
CA ILE A 105 14.61 -4.95 5.55
C ILE A 105 13.37 -4.21 6.06
N ILE A 106 12.47 -3.86 5.13
CA ILE A 106 11.22 -3.18 5.43
C ILE A 106 10.17 -4.23 5.78
N LEU A 107 9.56 -4.11 6.95
CA LEU A 107 8.54 -5.03 7.47
C LEU A 107 7.19 -4.35 7.57
N LYS A 108 6.16 -4.97 6.98
CA LYS A 108 4.76 -4.64 7.26
C LYS A 108 4.34 -5.41 8.53
N ASN A 109 4.45 -4.74 9.68
CA ASN A 109 4.33 -5.33 11.02
C ASN A 109 3.11 -4.84 11.81
N HIS A 110 1.97 -4.59 11.16
CA HIS A 110 0.79 -4.13 11.89
C HIS A 110 0.18 -5.26 12.74
N PRO A 111 -0.29 -4.98 13.98
CA PRO A 111 -0.95 -5.98 14.82
C PRO A 111 -2.17 -6.62 14.14
N GLY A 112 -2.22 -7.95 14.06
CA GLY A 112 -3.32 -8.64 13.35
C GLY A 112 -3.17 -8.63 11.82
N ASP A 113 -1.95 -8.42 11.32
CA ASP A 113 -1.66 -8.53 9.90
C ASP A 113 -1.90 -9.93 9.34
N ASP A 114 -2.30 -9.95 8.06
CA ASP A 114 -2.39 -11.18 7.31
C ASP A 114 -0.99 -11.69 6.91
N GLY A 115 -0.87 -13.01 6.76
CA GLY A 115 0.38 -13.66 6.40
C GLY A 115 0.82 -13.46 4.94
N PHE A 116 0.04 -12.76 4.11
CA PHE A 116 0.39 -12.51 2.71
C PHE A 116 1.04 -11.13 2.54
N TRP A 117 0.34 -10.05 2.87
CA TRP A 117 0.86 -8.70 2.77
C TRP A 117 1.88 -8.39 3.86
N GLY A 118 1.61 -8.85 5.08
CA GLY A 118 2.41 -8.58 6.27
C GLY A 118 3.29 -9.72 6.72
N CYS A 119 3.90 -9.53 7.89
CA CYS A 119 4.69 -10.53 8.58
C CYS A 119 3.84 -11.58 9.32
N GLY A 120 2.51 -11.43 9.37
CA GLY A 120 1.66 -12.29 10.20
C GLY A 120 1.93 -12.12 11.70
N ALA A 121 1.10 -12.76 12.54
CA ALA A 121 1.20 -12.64 14.00
C ALA A 121 2.45 -13.31 14.58
N ASP A 122 3.01 -14.33 13.90
CA ASP A 122 4.18 -15.10 14.32
C ASP A 122 5.47 -14.67 13.58
N GLY A 123 5.40 -13.64 12.74
CA GLY A 123 6.54 -13.15 11.95
C GLY A 123 6.88 -14.00 10.72
N THR A 124 6.13 -15.06 10.41
CA THR A 124 6.41 -16.00 9.30
C THR A 124 5.72 -15.62 7.98
N GLY A 125 4.95 -14.53 7.98
CA GLY A 125 4.24 -14.03 6.81
C GLY A 125 5.17 -13.60 5.68
N GLN A 126 4.61 -13.57 4.46
CA GLN A 126 5.38 -13.37 3.24
C GLN A 126 5.95 -11.95 3.10
N ASN A 127 5.44 -10.99 3.87
CA ASN A 127 5.86 -9.58 3.85
C ASN A 127 5.92 -8.99 2.42
N VAL A 128 4.90 -9.30 1.60
CA VAL A 128 4.87 -8.89 0.19
C VAL A 128 4.92 -7.36 0.07
N MET A 129 4.26 -6.62 0.96
CA MET A 129 4.31 -5.15 0.95
C MET A 129 5.71 -4.61 1.24
N GLY A 130 6.40 -5.17 2.25
CA GLY A 130 7.78 -4.78 2.54
C GLY A 130 8.72 -5.05 1.36
N LYS A 131 8.54 -6.18 0.67
CA LYS A 131 9.28 -6.52 -0.56
C LYS A 131 9.03 -5.52 -1.69
N ILE A 132 7.77 -5.10 -1.90
CA ILE A 132 7.43 -4.07 -2.88
C ILE A 132 8.14 -2.75 -2.54
N TRP A 133 8.13 -2.31 -1.28
CA TRP A 133 8.84 -1.09 -0.90
C TRP A 133 10.35 -1.18 -1.13
N MET A 134 10.97 -2.32 -0.82
CA MET A 134 12.39 -2.54 -1.10
C MET A 134 12.69 -2.55 -2.60
N GLU A 135 11.81 -3.09 -3.42
CA GLU A 135 11.94 -3.03 -4.88
C GLU A 135 11.84 -1.58 -5.39
N LEU A 136 10.82 -0.84 -4.95
CA LEU A 136 10.64 0.56 -5.33
C LEU A 136 11.80 1.45 -4.83
N ARG A 137 12.38 1.15 -3.67
CA ARG A 137 13.59 1.81 -3.16
C ARG A 137 14.75 1.67 -4.13
N ASN A 138 14.96 0.46 -4.67
CA ASN A 138 16.01 0.21 -5.64
C ASN A 138 15.75 0.93 -6.97
N GLU A 139 14.49 1.02 -7.41
CA GLU A 139 14.11 1.76 -8.63
C GLU A 139 14.43 3.26 -8.53
N VAL A 140 14.23 3.88 -7.36
CA VAL A 140 14.53 5.31 -7.19
C VAL A 140 16.01 5.57 -6.92
N ALA A 141 16.71 4.65 -6.25
CA ALA A 141 18.15 4.77 -6.01
C ALA A 141 18.98 4.66 -7.30
N GLY A 142 18.54 3.83 -8.26
CA GLY A 142 19.20 3.68 -9.56
C GLY A 142 18.91 4.80 -10.58
N LYS A 143 18.10 5.80 -10.22
CA LYS A 143 17.73 6.95 -11.06
C LYS A 143 18.37 8.27 -10.60
N ILE A 144 19.28 8.22 -9.62
CA ILE A 144 20.05 9.36 -9.12
C ILE A 144 21.46 9.31 -9.73
#